data_AF-A0A653XFY0-F1
#
_entry.id   AF-A0A653XFY0-F1
#
_cell.length_a   1.000
_cell.length_b   1.000
_cell.length_c   1.000
_cell.angle_alpha   90.00
_cell.angle_beta   90.00
_cell.angle_gamma   90.00
#
_symmetry.space_group_name_H-M   'P 1'
#
loop_
_entity.id
_entity.type
_entity.pdbx_description
1 polymer ?
#
loop_
_entity_poly.entity_id
_entity_poly.type
_entity_poly.pdbx_seq_one_letter_code
_entity_poly.pdbx_strand_id
1 'polypeptide(L)'
;MKKLTLLGGVFMCLFLGMNTAIAQNSDTVSAQVTKRPLLNQFESDYVLTASERIALKQCRIAYQYRVKEILDSVEISDRKRKRLLLELKRNPFSEKIKEVVAEYTQVEKEIEQ
;
A
#
# COMPACT_ATOMS: atom_id res chain seq x y z
N MET A 1 -57.04 -14.93 10.66
CA MET A 1 -56.72 -14.81 9.22
C MET A 1 -55.78 -13.65 8.89
N LYS A 2 -55.88 -12.47 9.54
CA LYS A 2 -55.04 -11.30 9.25
C LYS A 2 -53.53 -11.49 9.53
N LYS A 3 -53.14 -12.39 10.44
CA LYS A 3 -51.72 -12.67 10.76
C LYS A 3 -51.04 -13.55 9.70
N LEU A 4 -51.81 -14.38 8.99
CA LEU A 4 -51.29 -15.28 7.94
C LEU A 4 -51.00 -14.50 6.64
N THR A 5 -51.85 -13.53 6.31
CA THR A 5 -51.65 -12.62 5.17
C THR A 5 -50.46 -11.68 5.40
N LEU A 6 -50.20 -11.28 6.64
CA LEU A 6 -49.08 -10.40 7.00
C LEU A 6 -47.74 -11.18 6.99
N LEU A 7 -47.74 -12.45 7.43
CA LEU A 7 -46.56 -13.31 7.37
C LEU A 7 -46.19 -13.71 5.92
N GLY A 8 -47.18 -13.96 5.06
CA GLY A 8 -46.96 -14.25 3.64
C GLY A 8 -46.38 -13.07 2.85
N GLY A 9 -46.83 -11.84 3.16
CA GLY A 9 -46.28 -10.63 2.54
C GLY A 9 -44.81 -10.37 2.91
N VAL A 10 -44.42 -10.64 4.16
CA VAL A 10 -43.02 -10.50 4.60
C VAL A 10 -42.12 -11.54 3.94
N PHE A 11 -42.59 -12.78 3.76
CA PHE A 11 -41.84 -13.81 3.05
C PHE A 11 -41.65 -13.48 1.56
N MET A 12 -42.65 -12.88 0.90
CA MET A 12 -42.56 -12.47 -0.50
C MET A 12 -41.52 -11.36 -0.72
N CYS A 13 -41.40 -10.40 0.20
CA CYS A 13 -40.37 -9.35 0.13
C CYS A 13 -38.94 -9.88 0.32
N LEU A 14 -38.75 -10.91 1.15
CA LEU A 14 -37.43 -11.54 1.37
C LEU A 14 -36.94 -12.30 0.14
N PHE A 15 -37.84 -12.98 -0.59
CA PHE A 15 -37.48 -13.70 -1.82
C PHE A 15 -37.13 -12.77 -3.00
N LEU A 16 -37.74 -11.58 -3.09
CA LEU A 16 -37.42 -10.61 -4.13
C LEU A 16 -36.07 -9.90 -3.90
N GLY A 17 -35.61 -9.80 -2.64
CA GLY A 17 -34.35 -9.15 -2.28
C GLY A 17 -33.08 -9.95 -2.55
N MET A 18 -33.16 -11.28 -2.74
CA MET A 18 -31.96 -12.13 -2.91
C MET A 18 -31.38 -12.12 -4.33
N ASN A 19 -32.12 -11.67 -5.35
CA ASN A 19 -31.68 -11.76 -6.74
C ASN A 19 -30.71 -10.64 -7.17
N THR A 20 -30.49 -9.61 -6.35
CA THR A 20 -29.53 -8.53 -6.66
C THR A 20 -28.07 -8.91 -6.40
N ALA A 21 -27.82 -9.99 -5.63
CA ALA A 21 -26.46 -10.44 -5.32
C ALA A 21 -25.77 -11.18 -6.48
N ILE A 22 -26.53 -11.70 -7.45
CA ILE A 22 -25.97 -12.55 -8.54
C ILE A 22 -25.50 -11.69 -9.72
N ALA A 23 -25.99 -10.46 -9.88
CA ALA A 23 -25.59 -9.55 -10.97
C ALA A 23 -24.24 -8.85 -10.76
N GLN A 24 -23.59 -9.02 -9.60
CA GLN A 24 -22.23 -8.52 -9.35
C GLN A 24 -21.11 -9.49 -9.75
N ASN A 25 -21.44 -10.63 -10.32
CA ASN A 25 -20.47 -11.37 -11.12
C ASN A 25 -20.35 -10.66 -12.47
N SER A 26 -19.70 -9.48 -12.46
CA SER A 26 -19.14 -8.93 -13.68
C SER A 26 -18.21 -10.00 -14.21
N ASP A 27 -18.58 -10.60 -15.34
CA ASP A 27 -17.69 -11.41 -16.14
C ASP A 27 -16.34 -10.69 -16.15
N THR A 28 -15.34 -11.32 -15.56
CA THR A 28 -13.96 -10.90 -15.71
C THR A 28 -13.65 -11.12 -17.18
N VAL A 29 -14.03 -10.15 -18.02
CA VAL A 29 -13.53 -10.06 -19.38
C VAL A 29 -12.03 -10.02 -19.20
N SER A 30 -11.40 -11.16 -19.49
CA SER A 30 -9.96 -11.35 -19.54
C SER A 30 -9.39 -10.61 -20.76
N ALA A 31 -9.81 -9.35 -20.94
CA ALA A 31 -9.12 -8.42 -21.79
C ALA A 31 -7.74 -8.25 -21.14
N GLN A 32 -6.79 -9.01 -21.65
CA GLN A 32 -5.38 -8.79 -21.44
C GLN A 32 -5.06 -7.45 -22.11
N VAL A 33 -5.46 -6.35 -21.45
CA VAL A 33 -5.10 -5.01 -21.88
C VAL A 33 -3.61 -4.93 -21.61
N THR A 34 -2.81 -5.20 -22.64
CA THR A 34 -1.40 -4.82 -22.67
C THR A 34 -1.33 -3.31 -22.67
N LYS A 35 -1.53 -2.72 -21.48
CA LYS A 35 -1.30 -1.30 -21.20
C LYS A 35 0.21 -1.08 -21.21
N ARG A 36 0.85 -1.18 -22.37
CA ARG A 36 2.12 -0.47 -22.54
C ARG A 36 1.75 1.01 -22.47
N PRO A 37 2.29 1.80 -21.53
CA PRO A 37 2.07 3.23 -21.56
C PRO A 37 2.55 3.72 -22.93
N LEU A 38 1.70 4.47 -23.63
CA LEU A 38 2.00 5.02 -24.97
C LEU A 38 3.39 5.68 -25.02
N LEU A 39 3.85 6.24 -23.90
CA LEU A 39 5.19 6.82 -23.71
C LEU A 39 6.35 5.88 -24.10
N ASN A 40 6.23 4.56 -23.87
CA ASN A 40 7.27 3.60 -24.27
C ASN A 40 7.46 3.54 -25.79
N GLN A 41 6.47 3.95 -26.58
CA GLN A 41 6.53 3.94 -28.04
C GLN A 41 7.30 5.15 -28.59
N PHE A 42 7.42 6.22 -27.79
CA PHE A 42 8.04 7.48 -28.21
C PHE A 42 9.39 7.71 -27.54
N GLU A 43 9.57 7.26 -26.29
CA GLU A 43 10.77 7.50 -25.50
C GLU A 43 11.15 6.26 -24.64
N SER A 44 11.51 5.16 -25.29
CA SER A 44 11.85 3.90 -24.60
C SER A 44 13.01 4.04 -23.62
N ASP A 45 14.00 4.87 -23.96
CA ASP A 45 15.26 5.00 -23.22
C ASP A 45 15.07 5.72 -21.88
N TYR A 46 13.99 6.49 -21.75
CA TYR A 46 13.61 7.19 -20.51
C TYR A 46 12.61 6.39 -19.66
N VAL A 47 12.09 5.26 -20.16
CA VAL A 47 11.14 4.44 -19.41
C VAL A 47 11.81 3.17 -18.89
N LEU A 48 11.88 3.10 -17.57
CA LEU A 48 12.34 1.91 -16.86
C LEU A 48 11.57 0.65 -17.28
N THR A 49 12.33 -0.41 -17.51
CA THR A 49 11.82 -1.76 -17.76
C THR A 49 10.99 -2.27 -16.58
N ALA A 50 10.17 -3.29 -16.83
CA ALA A 50 9.36 -3.88 -15.76
C ALA A 50 10.22 -4.44 -14.62
N SER A 51 11.34 -5.09 -14.94
CA SER A 51 12.31 -5.64 -13.99
C SER A 51 12.94 -4.55 -13.13
N GLU A 52 13.40 -3.45 -13.73
CA GLU A 52 13.98 -2.33 -12.99
C GLU A 52 12.98 -1.70 -12.03
N ARG A 53 11.72 -1.52 -12.46
CA ARG A 53 10.67 -1.01 -11.57
C ARG A 53 10.39 -1.96 -10.40
N ILE A 54 10.44 -3.27 -10.62
CA ILE A 54 10.28 -4.27 -9.55
C ILE A 54 11.46 -4.19 -8.58
N ALA A 55 12.69 -4.16 -9.10
CA ALA A 55 13.89 -4.03 -8.29
C ALA A 55 13.87 -2.75 -7.43
N LEU A 56 13.53 -1.60 -8.01
CA LEU A 56 13.41 -0.34 -7.27
C LEU A 56 12.34 -0.39 -6.17
N LYS A 57 11.21 -1.07 -6.42
CA LYS A 57 10.19 -1.29 -5.39
C LYS A 57 10.71 -2.17 -4.25
N GLN A 58 11.44 -3.24 -4.56
CA GLN A 58 12.05 -4.11 -3.56
C GLN A 58 13.10 -3.36 -2.74
N CYS A 59 13.98 -2.59 -3.39
CA CYS A 59 14.94 -1.72 -2.71
C CYS A 59 14.26 -0.72 -1.77
N ARG A 60 13.17 -0.08 -2.22
CA ARG A 60 12.37 0.82 -1.38
C ARG A 60 11.83 0.12 -0.14
N ILE A 61 11.29 -1.09 -0.30
CA ILE A 61 10.73 -1.88 0.81
C ILE A 61 11.83 -2.28 1.79
N ALA A 62 12.96 -2.80 1.30
CA ALA A 62 14.09 -3.18 2.13
C ALA A 62 14.63 -1.99 2.93
N TYR A 63 14.77 -0.82 2.29
CA TYR A 63 15.17 0.42 2.96
C TYR A 63 14.16 0.82 4.05
N GLN A 64 12.85 0.72 3.78
CA GLN A 64 11.83 1.01 4.80
C GLN A 64 11.94 0.11 6.02
N TYR A 65 12.20 -1.19 5.84
CA TYR A 65 12.41 -2.11 6.96
C TYR A 65 13.65 -1.74 7.77
N ARG A 66 14.79 -1.51 7.10
CA ARG A 66 16.04 -1.12 7.76
C ARG A 66 15.87 0.17 8.57
N VAL A 67 15.24 1.19 7.99
CA VAL A 67 15.00 2.46 8.70
C VAL A 67 14.04 2.28 9.87
N LYS A 68 13.04 1.41 9.74
CA LYS A 68 12.15 1.12 10.87
C LYS A 68 12.93 0.53 12.05
N GLU A 69 13.84 -0.41 11.80
CA GLU A 69 14.71 -0.98 12.84
C GLU A 69 15.57 0.10 13.50
N ILE A 70 16.17 1.00 12.70
CA ILE A 70 16.95 2.14 13.22
C ILE A 70 16.06 3.03 14.11
N LEU A 71 14.86 3.39 13.63
CA LEU A 71 13.94 4.19 14.43
C LEU A 71 13.61 3.50 15.74
N ASP A 72 13.42 2.17 15.72
CA ASP A 72 13.15 1.34 16.89
C ASP A 72 14.32 1.32 17.89
N SER A 73 15.58 1.37 17.43
CA SER A 73 16.77 1.41 18.29
C SER A 73 17.16 2.80 18.81
N VAL A 74 16.79 3.89 18.12
CA VAL A 74 17.16 5.25 18.55
C VAL A 74 16.35 5.68 19.77
N GLU A 75 17.02 6.31 20.73
CA GLU A 75 16.42 6.90 21.92
C GLU A 75 15.74 8.25 21.59
N ILE A 76 14.51 8.16 21.08
CA ILE A 76 13.63 9.30 20.81
C ILE A 76 12.29 9.17 21.53
N SER A 77 11.65 10.32 21.79
CA SER A 77 10.28 10.34 22.30
C SER A 77 9.31 9.58 21.39
N ASP A 78 8.34 8.90 22.00
CA ASP A 78 7.31 8.13 21.28
C ASP A 78 6.54 8.96 20.25
N ARG A 79 6.31 10.25 20.57
CA ARG A 79 5.66 11.18 19.64
C ARG A 79 6.51 11.41 18.39
N LYS A 80 7.82 11.57 18.55
CA LYS A 80 8.76 11.73 17.42
C LYS A 80 8.83 10.43 16.61
N ARG A 81 8.93 9.27 17.28
CA ARG A 81 8.91 7.93 16.67
C ARG A 81 7.68 7.71 15.78
N LYS A 82 6.48 7.95 16.32
CA LYS A 82 5.22 7.82 15.54
C LYS A 82 5.17 8.74 14.33
N ARG A 83 5.64 9.98 14.45
CA ARG A 83 5.71 10.93 13.32
C ARG A 83 6.67 10.45 12.23
N LEU A 84 7.85 9.96 12.62
CA LEU A 84 8.84 9.45 11.68
C LEU A 84 8.34 8.17 10.98
N LEU A 85 7.64 7.28 11.69
CA LEU A 85 7.03 6.09 11.06
C LEU A 85 5.95 6.46 10.03
N LEU A 86 5.13 7.48 10.32
CA LEU A 86 4.16 8.01 9.35
C LEU A 86 4.85 8.63 8.13
N GLU A 87 5.92 9.39 8.35
CA GLU A 87 6.71 9.97 7.26
C GLU A 87 7.38 8.88 6.42
N LEU A 88 7.98 7.87 7.06
CA LEU A 88 8.61 6.71 6.40
C LEU A 88 7.63 5.96 5.47
N LYS A 89 6.37 5.83 5.91
CA LYS A 89 5.30 5.24 5.10
C LYS A 89 4.95 6.12 3.89
N ARG A 90 4.89 7.44 4.09
CA ARG A 90 4.56 8.42 3.03
C ARG A 90 5.69 8.59 2.02
N ASN A 91 6.87 8.97 2.50
CA ASN A 91 8.08 9.18 1.75
C ASN A 91 9.30 8.67 2.55
N PRO A 92 9.84 7.48 2.20
CA PRO A 92 11.00 6.93 2.90
C PRO A 92 12.29 7.73 2.67
N PHE A 93 12.37 8.52 1.60
CA PHE A 93 13.54 9.32 1.27
C PHE A 93 13.35 10.80 1.60
N SER A 94 12.45 11.11 2.54
CA SER A 94 12.28 12.47 3.04
C SER A 94 13.52 12.93 3.81
N GLU A 95 13.77 14.24 3.81
CA GLU A 95 14.94 14.81 4.49
C GLU A 95 14.97 14.46 5.99
N LYS A 96 13.81 14.52 6.64
CA LYS A 96 13.66 14.15 8.06
C LYS A 96 14.09 12.70 8.35
N ILE A 97 13.83 11.78 7.42
CA ILE A 97 14.25 10.38 7.59
C ILE A 97 15.76 10.28 7.39
N LYS A 98 16.30 10.94 6.36
CA LYS A 98 17.73 10.94 6.08
C LYS A 98 18.55 11.52 7.23
N GLU A 99 18.10 12.63 7.82
CA GLU A 99 18.73 13.26 8.98
C GLU A 99 18.87 12.27 10.15
N VAL A 100 17.77 11.59 10.51
CA VAL A 100 17.79 10.63 11.64
C VAL A 100 18.67 9.42 11.35
N VAL A 101 18.64 8.91 10.11
CA VAL A 101 19.50 7.79 9.71
C VAL A 101 20.97 8.20 9.73
N ALA A 102 21.29 9.42 9.27
CA ALA A 102 22.66 9.95 9.27
C ALA A 102 23.19 10.15 10.70
N GLU A 103 22.38 10.73 11.59
CA GLU A 103 22.69 10.90 13.01
C GLU A 103 22.99 9.54 13.66
N TYR A 104 22.13 8.54 13.46
CA TYR A 104 22.36 7.18 13.97
C TYR A 104 23.65 6.55 13.44
N THR A 105 23.92 6.69 12.14
CA THR A 105 25.12 6.12 11.51
C THR A 105 26.41 6.78 12.02
N GLN A 106 26.36 8.06 12.39
CA GLN A 106 27.50 8.75 13.01
C GLN A 106 27.76 8.21 14.42
N VAL A 107 26.69 8.04 15.21
CA VAL A 107 26.78 7.46 16.56
C VAL A 107 27.34 6.04 16.53
N GLU A 108 26.88 5.17 15.61
CA GLU A 108 27.44 3.81 15.46
C GLU A 108 28.95 3.84 15.18
N LYS A 109 29.42 4.75 14.32
CA LYS A 109 30.85 4.87 13.98
C LYS A 109 31.71 5.38 15.13
N GLU A 110 31.17 6.23 16.00
CA GLU A 110 31.88 6.71 17.19
C GLU A 110 32.03 5.62 18.26
N ILE A 111 31.08 4.68 18.35
CA ILE A 111 31.11 3.58 19.31
C ILE A 111 32.10 2.46 18.91
N GLU A 112 32.34 2.29 17.61
CA GLU A 112 33.28 1.29 17.07
C GLU A 112 34.75 1.73 17.06
N GLN A 113 35.06 2.98 17.43
CA GLN A 113 36.42 3.54 17.54
C GLN A 113 36.98 3.46 18.96
#